data_AF-A0A845U583-F1
#
_entry.id   AF-A0A845U583-F1
#
_cell.length_a   1.000
_cell.length_b   1.000
_cell.length_c   1.000
_cell.angle_alpha   90.00
_cell.angle_beta   90.00
_cell.angle_gamma   90.00
#
_symmetry.space_group_name_H-M   'P 1'
#
loop_
_entity.id
_entity.type
_entity.pdbx_description
1 polymer ?
#
loop_
_entity_poly.entity_id
_entity_poly.type
_entity_poly.pdbx_seq_one_letter_code
_entity_poly.pdbx_strand_id
1 'polypeptide(L)'
;MIVSYMDESFDMTPGGVFVVGGLLGRGVPLFELERRWEVLRNRSDIGIGYFKASECERGTKQFAKFVVDPRNITGAERLKLDSINQEFLNLITAPVAFDDQPYLCVQGVGVVQKDFYDAIRKRNARAILGNSPYRLAYDLAMIQCAWAMKVLESDVKSEKLKRMDTSSAKDCVSFVCDEDEEHAPLANKAYRNLKQTNPNAAEYMATFSTANDKDCEPLQAADLAAFEVRRALGLSLGLWEGPLRKQFNTLAKKQIMFLITRADKAQLAHIVSTHKPGEPFKLDALMEMQITENIKITI
;
A
#
# COMPACT_ATOMS: atom_id res chain seq x y z
N MET A 1 -3.85 -10.14 -15.99
CA MET A 1 -2.71 -9.49 -15.32
C MET A 1 -3.26 -8.42 -14.41
N ILE A 2 -2.89 -8.49 -13.14
CA ILE A 2 -3.24 -7.53 -12.11
C ILE A 2 -2.04 -6.60 -11.93
N VAL A 3 -2.29 -5.31 -11.66
CA VAL A 3 -1.24 -4.33 -11.39
C VAL A 3 -1.39 -3.85 -9.95
N SER A 4 -0.27 -3.76 -9.24
CA SER A 4 -0.14 -3.16 -7.92
C SER A 4 0.62 -1.85 -8.05
N TYR A 5 -0.07 -0.73 -7.85
CA TYR A 5 0.55 0.58 -7.66
C TYR A 5 0.89 0.73 -6.19
N MET A 6 2.15 0.94 -5.87
CA MET A 6 2.64 0.97 -4.49
C MET A 6 3.34 2.28 -4.19
N ASP A 7 3.09 2.80 -2.99
CA ASP A 7 3.75 3.98 -2.46
C ASP A 7 3.99 3.80 -0.95
N GLU A 8 4.90 4.58 -0.38
CA GLU A 8 5.17 4.59 1.04
C GLU A 8 4.54 5.79 1.76
N SER A 9 4.23 5.56 3.04
CA SER A 9 3.87 6.63 3.96
C SER A 9 4.54 6.36 5.29
N PHE A 10 5.18 7.36 5.88
CA PHE A 10 5.89 7.17 7.14
C PHE A 10 5.82 8.38 8.06
N ASP A 11 5.94 8.09 9.36
CA ASP A 11 6.16 9.11 10.37
C ASP A 11 7.62 9.53 10.38
N MET A 12 7.87 10.84 10.48
CA MET A 12 9.23 11.38 10.58
C MET A 12 9.89 11.06 11.93
N THR A 13 9.12 10.62 12.92
CA THR A 13 9.63 10.31 14.26
C THR A 13 9.99 8.82 14.36
N PRO A 14 11.08 8.45 15.07
CA PRO A 14 11.47 7.05 15.26
C PRO A 14 10.43 6.18 15.99
N GLY A 15 9.43 6.81 16.62
CA GLY A 15 8.35 6.14 17.35
C GLY A 15 7.15 5.76 16.49
N GLY A 16 7.10 6.18 15.23
CA GLY A 16 5.94 5.96 14.37
C GLY A 16 5.99 4.66 13.56
N VAL A 17 5.25 4.65 12.45
CA VAL A 17 5.15 3.50 11.53
C VAL A 17 5.72 3.89 10.16
N PHE A 18 6.43 2.96 9.53
CA PHE A 18 6.78 3.04 8.10
C PHE A 18 5.85 2.09 7.34
N VAL A 19 5.04 2.60 6.42
CA VAL A 19 4.06 1.81 5.67
C VAL A 19 4.45 1.80 4.21
N VAL A 20 4.30 0.63 3.58
CA VAL A 20 4.15 0.52 2.12
C VAL A 20 2.74 0.06 1.86
N GLY A 21 1.97 0.86 1.15
CA GLY A 21 0.59 0.58 0.78
C GLY A 21 0.41 0.64 -0.72
N GLY A 22 -0.80 0.33 -1.19
CA GLY A 22 -1.07 0.42 -2.61
C GLY A 22 -2.46 -0.01 -3.03
N LEU A 23 -2.65 0.06 -4.35
CA LEU A 23 -3.87 -0.33 -5.06
C LEU A 23 -3.59 -1.49 -5.99
N LEU A 24 -4.36 -2.56 -5.82
CA LEU A 24 -4.43 -3.71 -6.72
C LEU A 24 -5.65 -3.54 -7.63
N GLY A 25 -5.45 -3.70 -8.94
CA GLY A 25 -6.55 -3.64 -9.91
C GLY A 25 -6.23 -4.30 -11.24
N ARG A 26 -7.23 -4.44 -12.09
CA ARG A 26 -7.09 -5.04 -13.44
C ARG A 26 -7.85 -4.22 -14.48
N GLY A 27 -7.17 -3.84 -15.56
CA GLY A 27 -7.80 -3.35 -16.78
C GLY A 27 -8.66 -2.10 -16.59
N VAL A 28 -9.93 -2.17 -17.00
CA VAL A 28 -10.83 -1.01 -17.11
C VAL A 28 -11.00 -0.22 -15.80
N PRO A 29 -11.17 -0.85 -14.62
CA PRO A 29 -11.16 -0.14 -13.34
C PRO A 29 -9.99 0.82 -13.10
N LEU A 30 -8.76 0.43 -13.46
CA LEU A 30 -7.59 1.29 -13.29
C LEU A 30 -7.61 2.46 -14.28
N PHE A 31 -7.98 2.18 -15.53
CA PHE A 31 -8.18 3.22 -16.55
C PHE A 31 -9.26 4.24 -16.15
N GLU A 32 -10.37 3.75 -15.60
CA GLU A 32 -11.46 4.60 -15.13
C GLU A 32 -11.05 5.41 -13.89
N LEU A 33 -10.24 4.86 -13.00
CA LEU A 33 -9.64 5.61 -11.90
C LEU A 33 -8.80 6.77 -12.44
N GLU A 34 -7.85 6.50 -13.33
CA GLU A 34 -6.98 7.49 -13.96
C GLU A 34 -7.79 8.64 -14.60
N ARG A 35 -8.75 8.30 -15.46
CA ARG A 35 -9.63 9.27 -16.13
C ARG A 35 -10.41 10.14 -15.14
N ARG A 36 -11.02 9.54 -14.11
CA ARG A 36 -11.82 10.29 -13.12
C ARG A 36 -10.94 11.13 -12.21
N TRP A 37 -9.75 10.63 -11.87
CA TRP A 37 -8.78 11.32 -11.03
C TRP A 37 -8.27 12.58 -11.73
N GLU A 38 -7.90 12.48 -13.01
CA GLU A 38 -7.52 13.64 -13.84
C GLU A 38 -8.64 14.68 -13.90
N VAL A 39 -9.89 14.25 -14.15
CA VAL A 39 -11.06 15.16 -14.18
C VAL A 39 -11.25 15.88 -12.85
N LEU A 40 -11.16 15.18 -11.72
CA LEU A 40 -11.32 15.78 -10.39
C LEU A 40 -10.18 16.77 -10.11
N ARG A 41 -8.96 16.40 -10.47
CA ARG A 41 -7.74 17.21 -10.32
C ARG A 41 -7.81 18.53 -11.11
N ASN A 42 -8.40 18.49 -12.30
CA ASN A 42 -8.57 19.63 -13.20
C ASN A 42 -9.86 20.44 -12.95
N ARG A 43 -10.71 20.04 -12.00
CA ARG A 43 -11.94 20.77 -11.66
C ARG A 43 -11.60 22.18 -11.16
N SER A 44 -12.32 23.21 -11.60
CA SER A 44 -11.94 24.62 -11.38
C SER A 44 -11.80 25.04 -9.90
N ASP A 45 -12.55 24.42 -8.99
CA ASP A 45 -12.44 24.65 -7.54
C ASP A 45 -11.33 23.83 -6.86
N ILE A 46 -10.76 22.83 -7.54
CA ILE A 46 -9.61 22.03 -7.08
C ILE A 46 -8.33 22.45 -7.80
N GLY A 47 -8.25 22.28 -9.12
CA GLY A 47 -7.20 22.76 -10.01
C GLY A 47 -5.76 22.57 -9.50
N ILE A 48 -5.34 21.33 -9.25
CA ILE A 48 -3.99 20.99 -8.76
C ILE A 48 -3.17 20.24 -9.82
N GLY A 49 -1.84 20.40 -9.82
CA GLY A 49 -0.97 19.70 -10.78
C GLY A 49 -0.81 18.21 -10.50
N TYR A 50 -0.86 17.81 -9.23
CA TYR A 50 -0.80 16.43 -8.76
C TYR A 50 -1.49 16.35 -7.39
N PHE A 51 -1.89 15.16 -6.98
CA PHE A 51 -2.39 14.89 -5.64
C PHE A 51 -1.31 14.22 -4.78
N LYS A 52 -1.10 14.73 -3.56
CA LYS A 52 -0.29 14.08 -2.52
C LYS A 52 -1.00 14.20 -1.18
N ALA A 53 -1.32 13.09 -0.54
CA ALA A 53 -2.16 13.00 0.66
C ALA A 53 -1.58 13.80 1.82
N SER A 54 -0.26 13.74 2.03
CA SER A 54 0.41 14.50 3.09
C SER A 54 0.43 16.02 2.83
N GLU A 55 0.39 16.46 1.57
CA GLU A 55 0.26 17.88 1.21
C GLU A 55 -1.18 18.36 1.38
N CYS A 56 -2.15 17.54 1.00
CA CYS A 56 -3.58 17.79 1.23
C CYS A 56 -3.91 17.84 2.73
N GLU A 57 -3.30 16.98 3.55
CA GLU A 57 -3.44 17.04 5.00
C GLU A 57 -2.87 18.35 5.56
N ARG A 58 -1.71 18.82 5.09
CA ARG A 58 -1.04 19.99 5.65
C ARG A 58 -1.42 21.32 4.99
N GLY A 59 -2.22 21.29 3.92
CA GLY A 59 -2.51 22.48 3.12
C GLY A 59 -1.24 23.09 2.52
N THR A 60 -0.29 22.27 2.08
CA THR A 60 0.99 22.76 1.53
C THR A 60 1.06 22.56 0.02
N LYS A 61 2.05 23.19 -0.64
CA LYS A 61 2.36 23.00 -2.07
C LYS A 61 1.12 23.25 -2.95
N GLN A 62 0.64 22.26 -3.70
CA GLN A 62 -0.53 22.38 -4.57
C GLN A 62 -1.81 22.79 -3.80
N PHE A 63 -1.86 22.47 -2.51
CA PHE A 63 -2.98 22.76 -1.63
C PHE A 63 -2.83 24.07 -0.84
N ALA A 64 -1.72 24.80 -1.00
CA ALA A 64 -1.48 26.06 -0.29
C ALA A 64 -2.54 27.13 -0.59
N LYS A 65 -3.18 27.08 -1.76
CA LYS A 65 -4.27 28.01 -2.12
C LYS A 65 -5.57 27.83 -1.33
N PHE A 66 -5.70 26.73 -0.58
CA PHE A 66 -6.87 26.45 0.27
C PHE A 66 -6.64 26.85 1.73
N VAL A 67 -5.46 27.38 2.06
CA VAL A 67 -5.11 27.79 3.43
C VAL A 67 -4.45 29.17 3.41
N VAL A 68 -4.74 30.00 4.40
CA VAL A 68 -4.06 31.28 4.59
C VAL A 68 -2.68 31.08 5.20
N ASP A 69 -2.58 30.23 6.23
CA ASP A 69 -1.33 29.84 6.89
C ASP A 69 -1.30 28.32 7.13
N PRO A 70 -0.44 27.55 6.42
CA PRO A 70 -0.30 26.11 6.63
C PRO A 70 0.10 25.69 8.05
N ARG A 71 0.63 26.62 8.86
CA ARG A 71 0.98 26.35 10.27
C ARG A 71 -0.22 26.56 11.22
N ASN A 72 -1.26 27.22 10.75
CA ASN A 72 -2.45 27.57 11.53
C ASN A 72 -3.72 27.39 10.70
N ILE A 73 -4.01 26.14 10.31
CA ILE A 73 -5.18 25.79 9.52
C ILE A 73 -6.45 25.97 10.36
N THR A 74 -7.33 26.86 9.93
CA THR A 74 -8.64 27.08 10.56
C THR A 74 -9.57 25.88 10.38
N GLY A 75 -10.62 25.78 11.20
CA GLY A 75 -11.60 24.70 11.08
C GLY A 75 -12.29 24.64 9.71
N ALA A 76 -12.58 25.79 9.10
CA ALA A 76 -13.19 25.86 7.76
C ALA A 76 -12.24 25.36 6.66
N GLU A 77 -10.97 25.74 6.72
CA GLU A 77 -9.94 25.29 5.77
C GLU A 77 -9.68 23.78 5.91
N ARG A 78 -9.62 23.27 7.16
CA ARG A 78 -9.53 21.82 7.42
C ARG A 78 -10.69 21.06 6.81
N LEU A 79 -11.92 21.54 6.99
CA LEU A 79 -13.11 20.93 6.38
C LEU A 79 -13.03 20.93 4.85
N LYS A 80 -12.53 22.01 4.23
CA LYS A 80 -12.34 22.06 2.77
C LYS A 80 -11.30 21.05 2.29
N LEU A 81 -10.14 20.97 2.94
CA LEU A 81 -9.10 20.01 2.61
C LEU A 81 -9.56 18.56 2.83
N ASP A 82 -10.31 18.29 3.90
CA ASP A 82 -10.91 16.97 4.15
C ASP A 82 -11.96 16.60 3.11
N SER A 83 -12.75 17.56 2.64
CA SER A 83 -13.68 17.37 1.52
C SER A 83 -12.94 16.96 0.27
N ILE A 84 -11.87 17.68 -0.11
CA ILE A 84 -11.07 17.35 -1.30
C ILE A 84 -10.49 15.94 -1.18
N ASN A 85 -9.87 15.62 -0.04
CA ASN A 85 -9.32 14.29 0.22
C ASN A 85 -10.38 13.19 0.11
N GLN A 86 -11.58 13.42 0.67
CA GLN A 86 -12.70 12.48 0.61
C GLN A 86 -13.19 12.27 -0.83
N GLU A 87 -13.22 13.32 -1.66
CA GLU A 87 -13.62 13.22 -3.07
C GLU A 87 -12.67 12.32 -3.86
N PHE A 88 -11.35 12.47 -3.67
CA PHE A 88 -10.36 11.58 -4.30
C PHE A 88 -10.48 10.13 -3.79
N LEU A 89 -10.64 9.94 -2.48
CA LEU A 89 -10.84 8.62 -1.91
C LEU A 89 -12.10 7.93 -2.46
N ASN A 90 -13.16 8.69 -2.68
CA ASN A 90 -14.40 8.16 -3.23
C ASN A 90 -14.20 7.57 -4.64
N LEU A 91 -13.25 8.10 -5.43
CA LEU A 91 -12.92 7.56 -6.74
C LEU A 91 -12.33 6.15 -6.66
N ILE A 92 -11.53 5.86 -5.62
CA ILE A 92 -10.96 4.51 -5.37
C ILE A 92 -12.10 3.51 -5.08
N THR A 93 -13.14 3.97 -4.39
CA THR A 93 -14.28 3.12 -3.97
C THR A 93 -15.41 3.05 -4.98
N ALA A 94 -15.35 3.86 -6.03
CA ALA A 94 -16.45 4.03 -6.96
C ALA A 94 -16.54 2.84 -7.92
N PRO A 95 -17.73 2.29 -8.18
CA PRO A 95 -17.92 1.26 -9.19
C PRO A 95 -17.59 1.80 -10.59
N VAL A 96 -17.46 0.89 -11.55
CA VAL A 96 -17.40 1.23 -12.99
C VAL A 96 -18.82 1.20 -13.58
N ALA A 97 -19.04 1.91 -14.68
CA ALA A 97 -20.39 2.13 -15.20
C ALA A 97 -21.17 0.85 -15.60
N PHE A 98 -20.47 -0.27 -15.76
CA PHE A 98 -21.03 -1.54 -16.23
C PHE A 98 -20.97 -2.65 -15.17
N ASP A 99 -20.49 -2.37 -13.95
CA ASP A 99 -20.54 -3.32 -12.83
C ASP A 99 -20.42 -2.58 -11.48
N ASP A 100 -21.36 -2.90 -10.60
CA ASP A 100 -21.54 -2.31 -9.28
C ASP A 100 -20.52 -2.80 -8.23
N GLN A 101 -19.68 -3.80 -8.56
CA GLN A 101 -18.64 -4.28 -7.67
C GLN A 101 -17.43 -3.33 -7.64
N PRO A 102 -16.80 -3.12 -6.47
CA PRO A 102 -15.51 -2.46 -6.42
C PRO A 102 -14.43 -3.39 -6.96
N TYR A 103 -13.62 -2.87 -7.89
CA TYR A 103 -12.59 -3.65 -8.58
C TYR A 103 -11.16 -3.31 -8.16
N LEU A 104 -11.04 -2.32 -7.27
CA LEU A 104 -9.78 -1.89 -6.72
C LEU A 104 -9.70 -2.38 -5.28
N CYS A 105 -8.57 -2.97 -4.94
CA CYS A 105 -8.28 -3.44 -3.60
C CYS A 105 -7.15 -2.61 -3.01
N VAL A 106 -7.37 -2.05 -1.82
CA VAL A 106 -6.33 -1.42 -1.03
C VAL A 106 -5.61 -2.49 -0.22
N GLN A 107 -4.28 -2.43 -0.24
CA GLN A 107 -3.41 -3.27 0.57
C GLN A 107 -2.37 -2.41 1.29
N GLY A 108 -1.82 -2.91 2.39
CA GLY A 108 -0.59 -2.34 2.92
C GLY A 108 0.05 -3.11 4.06
N VAL A 109 1.33 -2.81 4.28
CA VAL A 109 2.16 -3.40 5.32
C VAL A 109 2.84 -2.28 6.09
N GLY A 110 2.70 -2.29 7.42
CA GLY A 110 3.44 -1.38 8.31
C GLY A 110 4.61 -2.04 9.01
N VAL A 111 5.68 -1.29 9.26
CA VAL A 111 6.78 -1.68 10.14
C VAL A 111 6.82 -0.67 11.29
N VAL A 112 6.71 -1.16 12.52
CA VAL A 112 6.80 -0.30 13.72
C VAL A 112 8.25 0.16 13.84
N GLN A 113 8.51 1.46 13.62
CA GLN A 113 9.88 1.96 13.48
C GLN A 113 10.70 1.76 14.75
N LYS A 114 10.10 2.00 15.92
CA LYS A 114 10.76 1.81 17.22
C LYS A 114 11.26 0.38 17.38
N ASP A 115 10.40 -0.60 17.11
CA ASP A 115 10.73 -2.02 17.24
C ASP A 115 11.79 -2.44 16.22
N PHE A 116 11.71 -1.93 14.99
CA PHE A 116 12.71 -2.14 13.96
C PHE A 116 14.09 -1.63 14.38
N TYR A 117 14.18 -0.37 14.81
CA TYR A 117 15.43 0.25 15.22
C TYR A 117 16.01 -0.40 16.49
N ASP A 118 15.16 -0.83 17.43
CA ASP A 118 15.58 -1.61 18.59
C ASP A 118 16.13 -2.99 18.19
N ALA A 119 15.49 -3.68 17.23
CA ALA A 119 15.93 -4.98 16.74
C ALA A 119 17.32 -4.90 16.08
N ILE A 120 17.54 -3.91 15.21
CA ILE A 120 18.82 -3.75 14.47
C ILE A 120 19.97 -3.17 15.31
N ARG A 121 19.78 -2.96 16.63
CA ARG A 121 20.90 -2.76 17.56
C ARG A 121 21.80 -3.99 17.62
N LYS A 122 21.24 -5.18 17.40
CA LYS A 122 22.01 -6.43 17.28
C LYS A 122 22.61 -6.52 15.88
N ARG A 123 23.93 -6.71 15.78
CA ARG A 123 24.65 -6.83 14.50
C ARG A 123 24.08 -7.92 13.58
N ASN A 124 23.69 -9.05 14.16
CA ASN A 124 23.04 -10.15 13.42
C ASN A 124 21.71 -9.72 12.79
N ALA A 125 20.84 -9.09 13.58
CA ALA A 125 19.54 -8.61 13.10
C ALA A 125 19.70 -7.54 12.02
N ARG A 126 20.64 -6.59 12.19
CA ARG A 126 20.95 -5.57 11.17
C ARG A 126 21.41 -6.17 9.85
N ALA A 127 22.21 -7.24 9.90
CA ALA A 127 22.68 -7.92 8.69
C ALA A 127 21.59 -8.71 7.94
N ILE A 128 20.44 -8.95 8.60
CA ILE A 128 19.25 -9.58 8.01
C ILE A 128 18.25 -8.50 7.56
N LEU A 129 17.86 -7.61 8.47
CA LEU A 129 16.81 -6.60 8.28
C LEU A 129 17.26 -5.37 7.50
N GLY A 130 18.57 -5.13 7.39
CA GLY A 130 19.12 -3.91 6.83
C GLY A 130 19.20 -2.75 7.84
N ASN A 131 19.40 -1.54 7.33
CA ASN A 131 19.56 -0.32 8.13
C ASN A 131 18.30 0.55 8.18
N SER A 132 17.30 0.25 7.34
CA SER A 132 16.06 1.02 7.18
C SER A 132 14.89 0.05 7.00
N PRO A 133 13.70 0.37 7.53
CA PRO A 133 12.50 -0.45 7.33
C PRO A 133 12.01 -0.47 5.88
N TYR A 134 12.47 0.47 5.03
CA TYR A 134 12.05 0.64 3.64
C TYR A 134 12.03 -0.69 2.87
N ARG A 135 13.18 -1.38 2.85
CA ARG A 135 13.34 -2.61 2.06
C ARG A 135 12.43 -3.73 2.57
N LEU A 136 12.34 -3.88 3.89
CA LEU A 136 11.52 -4.91 4.52
C LEU A 136 10.04 -4.69 4.22
N ALA A 137 9.56 -3.45 4.33
CA ALA A 137 8.16 -3.11 4.08
C ALA A 137 7.75 -3.41 2.63
N TYR A 138 8.58 -3.02 1.65
CA TYR A 138 8.34 -3.34 0.24
C TYR A 138 8.34 -4.85 -0.04
N ASP A 139 9.30 -5.59 0.52
CA ASP A 139 9.37 -7.05 0.34
C ASP A 139 8.12 -7.75 0.89
N LEU A 140 7.69 -7.37 2.10
CA LEU A 140 6.48 -7.91 2.71
C LEU A 140 5.23 -7.56 1.88
N ALA A 141 5.10 -6.32 1.41
CA ALA A 141 3.96 -5.89 0.62
C ALA A 141 3.89 -6.59 -0.76
N MET A 142 5.03 -6.81 -1.42
CA MET A 142 5.08 -7.57 -2.68
C MET A 142 4.70 -9.03 -2.49
N ILE A 143 5.19 -9.68 -1.42
CA ILE A 143 4.80 -11.05 -1.06
C ILE A 143 3.32 -11.13 -0.73
N GLN A 144 2.77 -10.14 -0.02
CA GLN A 144 1.35 -10.06 0.27
C GLN A 144 0.50 -10.00 -1.02
N CYS A 145 0.95 -9.25 -2.03
CA CYS A 145 0.28 -9.20 -3.33
C CYS A 145 0.37 -10.55 -4.07
N ALA A 146 1.53 -11.21 -4.06
CA ALA A 146 1.70 -12.54 -4.63
C ALA A 146 0.80 -13.58 -3.95
N TRP A 147 0.69 -13.53 -2.62
CA TRP A 147 -0.23 -14.37 -1.85
C TRP A 147 -1.68 -14.15 -2.25
N ALA A 148 -2.09 -12.90 -2.46
CA ALA A 148 -3.43 -12.58 -2.95
C ALA A 148 -3.75 -13.30 -4.28
N MET A 149 -2.79 -13.34 -5.21
CA MET A 149 -2.96 -14.04 -6.49
C MET A 149 -3.08 -15.56 -6.30
N LYS A 150 -2.32 -16.14 -5.37
CA LYS A 150 -2.41 -17.57 -4.99
C LYS A 150 -3.81 -17.92 -4.45
N VAL A 151 -4.37 -17.06 -3.60
CA VAL A 151 -5.73 -17.24 -3.06
C VAL A 151 -6.75 -17.18 -4.18
N LEU A 152 -6.69 -16.17 -5.05
CA LEU A 152 -7.59 -16.05 -6.20
C LEU A 152 -7.51 -17.28 -7.13
N GLU A 153 -6.32 -17.78 -7.40
CA GLU A 153 -6.14 -18.99 -8.21
C GLU A 153 -6.81 -20.21 -7.55
N SER A 154 -6.70 -20.34 -6.23
CA SER A 154 -7.27 -21.45 -5.47
C SER A 154 -8.81 -21.41 -5.46
N ASP A 155 -9.38 -20.22 -5.25
CA ASP A 155 -10.83 -20.00 -5.29
C ASP A 155 -11.39 -20.33 -6.68
N VAL A 156 -10.72 -19.84 -7.73
CA VAL A 156 -11.09 -20.11 -9.12
C VAL A 156 -10.99 -21.59 -9.46
N LYS A 157 -9.97 -22.31 -8.97
CA LYS A 157 -9.86 -23.78 -9.16
C LYS A 157 -11.01 -24.53 -8.49
N SER A 158 -11.46 -24.09 -7.31
CA SER A 158 -12.61 -24.69 -6.63
C SER A 158 -13.92 -24.53 -7.40
N GLU A 159 -14.09 -23.42 -8.13
CA GLU A 159 -15.25 -23.17 -8.99
C GLU A 159 -15.11 -23.81 -10.37
N LYS A 160 -13.93 -23.77 -11.00
CA LYS A 160 -13.65 -24.37 -12.32
C LYS A 160 -13.60 -25.88 -12.30
N LEU A 161 -13.27 -26.54 -11.18
CA LEU A 161 -13.52 -27.98 -11.07
C LEU A 161 -15.01 -28.33 -11.31
N LYS A 162 -15.93 -27.37 -11.18
CA LYS A 162 -17.35 -27.52 -11.53
C LYS A 162 -17.66 -27.20 -13.00
N ARG A 163 -16.75 -26.57 -13.75
CA ARG A 163 -16.94 -26.11 -15.14
C ARG A 163 -15.67 -26.41 -15.95
N MET A 164 -15.69 -27.51 -16.72
CA MET A 164 -14.57 -28.03 -17.53
C MET A 164 -14.00 -27.02 -18.55
N ASP A 165 -13.17 -26.07 -18.10
CA ASP A 165 -12.35 -25.23 -18.97
C ASP A 165 -10.94 -25.13 -18.39
N THR A 166 -9.98 -25.73 -19.09
CA THR A 166 -8.60 -25.98 -18.62
C THR A 166 -7.59 -24.91 -19.09
N SER A 167 -8.04 -23.85 -19.76
CA SER A 167 -7.15 -22.91 -20.46
C SER A 167 -6.97 -21.53 -19.80
N SER A 168 -7.33 -21.33 -18.53
CA SER A 168 -7.17 -19.99 -17.94
C SER A 168 -5.73 -19.70 -17.57
N ALA A 169 -5.16 -18.66 -18.18
CA ALA A 169 -3.89 -18.08 -17.77
C ALA A 169 -3.88 -17.79 -16.26
N LYS A 170 -2.79 -18.15 -15.59
CA LYS A 170 -2.54 -17.86 -14.18
C LYS A 170 -2.54 -16.34 -13.96
N ASP A 171 -3.22 -15.88 -12.92
CA ASP A 171 -3.15 -14.46 -12.54
C ASP A 171 -1.83 -14.18 -11.82
N CYS A 172 -1.12 -13.16 -12.31
CA CYS A 172 0.11 -12.64 -11.74
C CYS A 172 -0.04 -11.13 -11.50
N VAL A 173 0.75 -10.61 -10.57
CA VAL A 173 0.83 -9.19 -10.23
C VAL A 173 2.08 -8.54 -10.83
N SER A 174 1.88 -7.41 -11.50
CA SER A 174 2.93 -6.47 -11.91
C SER A 174 2.98 -5.31 -10.93
N PHE A 175 4.19 -4.85 -10.59
CA PHE A 175 4.39 -3.79 -9.61
C PHE A 175 4.82 -2.50 -10.29
N VAL A 176 4.19 -1.40 -9.91
CA VAL A 176 4.58 -0.03 -10.28
C VAL A 176 4.81 0.73 -8.99
N CYS A 177 6.03 1.23 -8.78
CA CYS A 177 6.41 2.02 -7.61
C CYS A 177 6.78 3.44 -8.01
N ASP A 178 6.76 4.37 -7.06
CA ASP A 178 7.24 5.73 -7.29
C ASP A 178 8.74 5.74 -7.67
N GLU A 179 9.10 6.68 -8.54
CA GLU A 179 10.48 7.00 -8.88
C GLU A 179 11.10 7.88 -7.80
N ASP A 180 11.41 7.28 -6.65
CA ASP A 180 12.31 7.92 -5.70
C ASP A 180 13.74 7.91 -6.27
N GLU A 181 14.27 9.10 -6.61
CA GLU A 181 15.62 9.26 -7.16
C GLU A 181 16.70 8.55 -6.31
N GLU A 182 16.53 8.48 -4.99
CA GLU A 182 17.51 7.85 -4.09
C GLU A 182 17.40 6.32 -4.08
N HIS A 183 16.19 5.78 -4.27
CA HIS A 183 15.91 4.36 -4.00
C HIS A 183 15.51 3.54 -5.24
N ALA A 184 15.10 4.18 -6.34
CA ALA A 184 14.66 3.53 -7.57
C ALA A 184 15.70 2.56 -8.17
N PRO A 185 17.01 2.88 -8.26
CA PRO A 185 18.01 1.96 -8.81
C PRO A 185 18.14 0.67 -7.98
N LEU A 186 17.93 0.78 -6.66
CA LEU A 186 18.00 -0.36 -5.75
C LEU A 186 16.71 -1.18 -5.79
N ALA A 187 15.56 -0.54 -6.01
CA ALA A 187 14.26 -1.21 -5.98
C ALA A 187 14.15 -2.36 -7.00
N ASN A 188 14.56 -2.15 -8.25
CA ASN A 188 14.50 -3.21 -9.28
C ASN A 188 15.47 -4.38 -8.97
N LYS A 189 16.70 -4.08 -8.56
CA LYS A 189 17.66 -5.12 -8.13
C LYS A 189 17.07 -5.95 -6.98
N ALA A 190 16.42 -5.26 -6.07
CA ALA A 190 15.91 -5.86 -4.86
C ALA A 190 14.62 -6.67 -5.16
N TYR A 191 13.74 -6.22 -6.07
CA TYR A 191 12.65 -7.04 -6.64
C TYR A 191 13.18 -8.33 -7.30
N ARG A 192 14.22 -8.23 -8.14
CA ARG A 192 14.81 -9.41 -8.79
C ARG A 192 15.37 -10.40 -7.77
N ASN A 193 16.06 -9.90 -6.74
CA ASN A 193 16.55 -10.73 -5.65
C ASN A 193 15.39 -11.42 -4.92
N LEU A 194 14.33 -10.68 -4.57
CA LEU A 194 13.14 -11.23 -3.91
C LEU A 194 12.53 -12.37 -4.75
N LYS A 195 12.36 -12.16 -6.05
CA LYS A 195 11.82 -13.16 -6.98
C LYS A 195 12.73 -14.38 -7.12
N GLN A 196 14.06 -14.19 -7.14
CA GLN A 196 15.01 -15.29 -7.22
C GLN A 196 14.96 -16.20 -5.98
N THR A 197 14.64 -15.64 -4.82
CA THR A 197 14.82 -16.33 -3.53
C THR A 197 13.52 -16.81 -2.90
N ASN A 198 12.39 -16.50 -3.53
CA ASN A 198 11.04 -16.88 -3.12
C ASN A 198 10.30 -17.50 -4.32
N PRO A 199 10.70 -18.71 -4.77
CA PRO A 199 10.14 -19.32 -5.98
C PRO A 199 8.62 -19.49 -5.91
N ASN A 200 8.03 -19.72 -4.73
CA ASN A 200 6.58 -19.87 -4.61
C ASN A 200 5.87 -18.54 -4.85
N ALA A 201 6.39 -17.43 -4.32
CA ALA A 201 5.86 -16.10 -4.61
C ALA A 201 6.16 -15.66 -6.04
N ALA A 202 7.36 -15.99 -6.55
CA ALA A 202 7.84 -15.61 -7.87
C ALA A 202 6.93 -16.07 -9.01
N GLU A 203 6.25 -17.21 -8.83
CA GLU A 203 5.25 -17.74 -9.75
C GLU A 203 4.09 -16.75 -10.01
N TYR A 204 3.77 -15.91 -9.02
CA TYR A 204 2.72 -14.91 -9.07
C TYR A 204 3.25 -13.49 -9.33
N MET A 205 4.56 -13.30 -9.41
CA MET A 205 5.19 -12.00 -9.63
C MET A 205 5.60 -11.84 -11.10
N ALA A 206 4.93 -10.95 -11.82
CA ALA A 206 5.14 -10.73 -13.25
C ALA A 206 6.31 -9.76 -13.52
N THR A 207 6.02 -8.45 -13.49
CA THR A 207 6.98 -7.39 -13.83
C THR A 207 7.14 -6.38 -12.71
N PHE A 208 8.20 -5.57 -12.79
CA PHE A 208 8.45 -4.43 -11.92
C PHE A 208 8.85 -3.24 -12.79
N SER A 209 8.23 -2.09 -12.54
CA SER A 209 8.56 -0.82 -13.16
C SER A 209 8.43 0.31 -12.14
N THR A 210 8.96 1.47 -12.50
CA THR A 210 8.82 2.71 -11.74
C THR A 210 8.09 3.75 -12.60
N ALA A 211 7.45 4.71 -11.96
CA ALA A 211 6.88 5.90 -12.62
C ALA A 211 6.92 7.09 -11.66
N ASN A 212 6.96 8.31 -12.21
CA ASN A 212 6.85 9.54 -11.42
C ASN A 212 5.43 9.69 -10.83
N ASP A 213 5.31 9.74 -9.50
CA ASP A 213 4.02 9.92 -8.81
C ASP A 213 3.21 11.13 -9.30
N LYS A 214 3.89 12.23 -9.68
CA LYS A 214 3.22 13.45 -10.16
C LYS A 214 2.53 13.29 -11.52
N ASP A 215 2.99 12.35 -12.33
CA ASP A 215 2.51 12.11 -13.68
C ASP A 215 1.75 10.78 -13.81
N CYS A 216 1.46 10.10 -12.69
CA CYS A 216 0.78 8.82 -12.66
C CYS A 216 -0.35 8.81 -11.62
N GLU A 217 -1.59 9.06 -12.06
CA GLU A 217 -2.77 9.13 -11.19
C GLU A 217 -2.98 7.89 -10.31
N PRO A 218 -2.78 6.64 -10.80
CA PRO A 218 -2.84 5.46 -9.94
C PRO A 218 -1.80 5.43 -8.81
N LEU A 219 -0.60 5.98 -9.01
CA LEU A 219 0.38 6.13 -7.93
C LEU A 219 -0.06 7.19 -6.91
N GLN A 220 -0.64 8.30 -7.34
CA GLN A 220 -1.23 9.29 -6.41
C GLN A 220 -2.37 8.69 -5.57
N ALA A 221 -3.13 7.78 -6.16
CA ALA A 221 -4.16 7.03 -5.45
C ALA A 221 -3.55 5.98 -4.49
N ALA A 222 -2.41 5.39 -4.84
CA ALA A 222 -1.63 4.54 -3.94
C ALA A 222 -1.04 5.31 -2.75
N ASP A 223 -0.54 6.54 -2.93
CA ASP A 223 -0.13 7.45 -1.84
C ASP A 223 -1.28 7.66 -0.85
N LEU A 224 -2.47 8.00 -1.36
CA LEU A 224 -3.67 8.19 -0.54
C LEU A 224 -4.03 6.93 0.25
N ALA A 225 -3.95 5.76 -0.39
CA ALA A 225 -4.19 4.48 0.26
C ALA A 225 -3.14 4.18 1.35
N ALA A 226 -1.85 4.32 1.04
CA ALA A 226 -0.75 4.10 1.98
C ALA A 226 -0.83 5.06 3.17
N PHE A 227 -1.21 6.32 2.92
CA PHE A 227 -1.45 7.31 3.94
C PHE A 227 -2.56 6.88 4.90
N GLU A 228 -3.74 6.49 4.41
CA GLU A 228 -4.84 6.05 5.26
C GLU A 228 -4.52 4.73 6.00
N VAL A 229 -3.77 3.82 5.36
CA VAL A 229 -3.27 2.60 6.02
C VAL A 229 -2.33 2.95 7.18
N ARG A 230 -1.37 3.86 6.99
CA ARG A 230 -0.50 4.35 8.08
C ARG A 230 -1.32 4.91 9.21
N ARG A 231 -2.38 5.67 8.90
CA ARG A 231 -3.24 6.23 9.95
C ARG A 231 -3.96 5.18 10.77
N ALA A 232 -4.60 4.24 10.10
CA ALA A 232 -5.29 3.15 10.77
C ALA A 232 -4.34 2.32 11.63
N LEU A 233 -3.14 2.03 11.11
CA LEU A 233 -2.11 1.33 11.86
C LEU A 233 -1.67 2.12 13.10
N GLY A 234 -1.35 3.41 12.96
CA GLY A 234 -0.95 4.27 14.07
C GLY A 234 -1.98 4.30 15.21
N LEU A 235 -3.27 4.41 14.87
CA LEU A 235 -4.37 4.32 15.84
C LEU A 235 -4.47 2.92 16.47
N SER A 236 -4.43 1.85 15.66
CA SER A 236 -4.53 0.47 16.15
C SER A 236 -3.37 0.05 17.07
N LEU A 237 -2.24 0.74 16.96
CA LEU A 237 -1.04 0.52 17.76
C LEU A 237 -0.98 1.42 19.01
N GLY A 238 -1.97 2.32 19.18
CA GLY A 238 -1.96 3.32 20.26
C GLY A 238 -0.84 4.34 20.12
N LEU A 239 -0.28 4.51 18.92
CA LEU A 239 0.76 5.51 18.67
C LEU A 239 0.16 6.90 18.55
N TRP A 240 -1.09 6.98 18.09
CA TRP A 240 -1.83 8.22 17.95
C TRP A 240 -3.17 8.15 18.69
N GLU A 241 -3.66 9.30 19.10
CA GLU A 241 -4.97 9.45 19.71
C GLU A 241 -6.00 9.96 18.69
N GLY A 242 -7.27 9.66 18.95
CA GLY A 242 -8.40 10.18 18.18
C GLY A 242 -9.18 9.10 17.42
N PRO A 243 -10.29 9.48 16.78
CA PRO A 243 -11.14 8.55 16.06
C PRO A 243 -10.55 8.17 14.71
N LEU A 244 -10.92 6.99 14.24
CA LEU A 244 -10.70 6.59 12.86
C LEU A 244 -11.44 7.55 11.91
N ARG A 245 -10.73 8.05 10.90
CA ARG A 245 -11.29 8.99 9.93
C ARG A 245 -12.47 8.38 9.17
N LYS A 246 -13.38 9.22 8.70
CA LYS A 246 -14.51 8.79 7.84
C LYS A 246 -14.00 8.13 6.56
N GLN A 247 -12.86 8.59 6.05
CA GLN A 247 -12.15 8.07 4.90
C GLN A 247 -11.89 6.56 5.03
N PHE A 248 -11.12 6.15 6.03
CA PHE A 248 -10.85 4.72 6.27
C PHE A 248 -12.13 3.90 6.49
N ASN A 249 -13.11 4.45 7.21
CA ASN A 249 -14.42 3.80 7.38
C ASN A 249 -15.12 3.55 6.04
N THR A 250 -14.99 4.44 5.06
CA THR A 250 -15.49 4.24 3.70
C THR A 250 -14.80 3.06 3.03
N LEU A 251 -13.45 2.98 3.10
CA LEU A 251 -12.69 1.85 2.55
C LEU A 251 -13.14 0.52 3.17
N ALA A 252 -13.26 0.47 4.50
CA ALA A 252 -13.67 -0.72 5.23
C ALA A 252 -15.12 -1.14 4.92
N LYS A 253 -16.07 -0.20 4.93
CA LYS A 253 -17.49 -0.46 4.64
C LYS A 253 -17.72 -0.95 3.21
N LYS A 254 -16.92 -0.46 2.26
CA LYS A 254 -16.97 -0.88 0.86
C LYS A 254 -16.25 -2.21 0.60
N GLN A 255 -15.65 -2.82 1.64
CA GLN A 255 -14.93 -4.10 1.55
C GLN A 255 -13.80 -4.08 0.51
N ILE A 256 -13.22 -2.90 0.25
CA ILE A 256 -12.09 -2.77 -0.69
C ILE A 256 -10.73 -2.93 -0.01
N MET A 257 -10.72 -3.00 1.33
CA MET A 257 -9.52 -3.32 2.09
C MET A 257 -9.27 -4.82 1.99
N PHE A 258 -8.24 -5.22 1.23
CA PHE A 258 -7.90 -6.63 1.08
C PHE A 258 -7.17 -7.16 2.31
N LEU A 259 -6.05 -6.53 2.65
CA LEU A 259 -5.22 -6.97 3.76
C LEU A 259 -4.32 -5.81 4.23
N ILE A 260 -4.41 -5.49 5.52
CA ILE A 260 -3.43 -4.65 6.21
C ILE A 260 -2.69 -5.51 7.22
N THR A 261 -1.37 -5.58 7.13
CA THR A 261 -0.53 -6.27 8.11
C THR A 261 0.48 -5.33 8.74
N ARG A 262 1.17 -5.83 9.77
CA ARG A 262 2.28 -5.12 10.39
C ARG A 262 3.41 -6.05 10.85
N ALA A 263 4.62 -5.51 10.91
CA ALA A 263 5.77 -6.08 11.57
C ALA A 263 6.11 -5.26 12.82
N ASP A 264 5.69 -5.77 13.96
CA ASP A 264 6.07 -5.35 15.31
C ASP A 264 7.24 -6.19 15.84
N LYS A 265 7.63 -5.94 17.09
CA LYS A 265 8.74 -6.65 17.77
C LYS A 265 8.68 -8.17 17.63
N ALA A 266 7.50 -8.79 17.74
CA ALA A 266 7.37 -10.24 17.70
C ALA A 266 7.62 -10.78 16.28
N GLN A 267 7.02 -10.19 15.24
CA GLN A 267 7.27 -10.65 13.87
C GLN A 267 8.72 -10.35 13.46
N LEU A 268 9.29 -9.20 13.84
CA LEU A 268 10.69 -8.87 13.57
C LEU A 268 11.65 -9.88 14.22
N ALA A 269 11.39 -10.28 15.46
CA ALA A 269 12.17 -11.31 16.14
C ALA A 269 12.06 -12.68 15.44
N HIS A 270 10.87 -13.03 14.95
CA HIS A 270 10.64 -14.25 14.18
C HIS A 270 11.39 -14.24 12.85
N ILE A 271 11.37 -13.13 12.12
CA ILE A 271 12.13 -12.97 10.87
C ILE A 271 13.62 -13.15 11.16
N VAL A 272 14.15 -12.52 12.20
CA VAL A 272 15.57 -12.63 12.58
C VAL A 272 15.97 -14.05 13.00
N SER A 273 15.08 -14.82 13.62
CA SER A 273 15.40 -16.19 14.07
C SER A 273 15.35 -17.22 12.93
N THR A 274 14.62 -16.93 11.86
CA THR A 274 14.42 -17.83 10.72
C THR A 274 15.35 -17.57 9.53
N HIS A 275 16.12 -16.48 9.58
CA HIS A 275 17.01 -16.05 8.51
C HIS A 275 18.47 -15.97 8.98
N LYS A 276 19.41 -16.12 8.05
CA LYS A 276 20.85 -15.93 8.31
C LYS A 276 21.36 -14.65 7.66
N PRO A 277 22.35 -13.96 8.26
CA PRO A 277 23.00 -12.81 7.64
C PRO A 277 23.47 -13.09 6.21
N GLY A 278 23.16 -12.17 5.29
CA GLY A 278 23.53 -12.30 3.88
C GLY A 278 22.73 -13.32 3.08
N GLU A 279 21.83 -14.09 3.71
CA GLU A 279 20.82 -14.85 2.99
C GLU A 279 19.67 -13.91 2.59
N PRO A 280 19.15 -14.03 1.36
CA PRO A 280 17.93 -13.33 0.98
C PRO A 280 16.73 -13.72 1.84
N PHE A 281 15.75 -12.82 1.96
CA PHE A 281 14.50 -13.11 2.67
C PHE A 281 13.77 -14.28 2.03
N LYS A 282 13.53 -15.33 2.82
CA LYS A 282 12.72 -16.51 2.50
C LYS A 282 11.34 -16.33 3.14
N LEU A 283 10.45 -15.73 2.38
CA LEU A 283 9.08 -15.40 2.73
C LEU A 283 8.08 -16.39 2.14
N ASP A 284 8.54 -17.47 1.48
CA ASP A 284 7.66 -18.57 1.04
C ASP A 284 6.85 -19.16 2.21
N ALA A 285 7.39 -19.14 3.43
CA ALA A 285 6.62 -19.52 4.62
C ALA A 285 5.41 -18.61 4.86
N LEU A 286 5.51 -17.30 4.56
CA LEU A 286 4.38 -16.37 4.63
C LEU A 286 3.32 -16.68 3.56
N MET A 287 3.72 -17.25 2.42
CA MET A 287 2.78 -17.69 1.37
C MET A 287 1.94 -18.92 1.80
N GLU A 288 2.39 -19.66 2.81
CA GLU A 288 1.67 -20.81 3.39
C GLU A 288 0.95 -20.45 4.69
N MET A 289 1.37 -19.38 5.37
CA MET A 289 0.61 -18.83 6.48
C MET A 289 -0.71 -18.28 5.95
N GLN A 290 -1.82 -18.84 6.41
CA GLN A 290 -3.11 -18.18 6.23
C GLN A 290 -3.08 -16.86 7.00
N ILE A 291 -2.78 -15.76 6.30
CA ILE A 291 -2.87 -14.42 6.87
C ILE A 291 -4.37 -14.08 6.93
N THR A 292 -5.07 -14.65 7.91
CA THR A 292 -6.53 -14.53 8.06
C THR A 292 -6.96 -13.37 8.93
N GLU A 293 -6.02 -12.64 9.52
CA GLU A 293 -6.34 -11.53 10.41
C GLU A 293 -6.24 -10.20 9.67
N ASN A 294 -7.38 -9.76 9.13
CA ASN A 294 -7.62 -8.32 8.97
C ASN A 294 -7.46 -7.65 10.33
N ILE A 295 -6.81 -6.48 10.37
CA ILE A 295 -6.68 -5.69 11.60
C ILE A 295 -8.08 -5.51 12.21
N LYS A 296 -8.29 -6.12 13.37
CA LYS A 296 -9.45 -5.85 14.21
C LYS A 296 -9.16 -4.52 14.91
N ILE A 297 -9.65 -3.43 14.34
CA ILE A 297 -9.69 -2.14 15.04
C ILE A 297 -10.79 -2.28 16.09
N THR A 298 -10.41 -2.48 17.35
CA THR A 298 -11.34 -2.41 18.48
C THR A 298 -11.75 -0.94 18.64
N ILE A 299 -12.97 -0.60 18.24
CA ILE A 299 -13.58 0.74 18.41
C ILE A 299 -14.09 0.87 19.84
#